data_AF-A0A7S2N9I4-F1
#
_entry.id   AF-A0A7S2N9I4-F1
#
_cell.length_a   1.000
_cell.length_b   1.000
_cell.length_c   1.000
_cell.angle_alpha   90.00
_cell.angle_beta   90.00
_cell.angle_gamma   90.00
#
_symmetry.space_group_name_H-M   'P 1'
#
loop_
_entity.id
_entity.type
_entity.pdbx_description
1 polymer ?
#
loop_
_entity_poly.entity_id
_entity_poly.type
_entity_poly.pdbx_seq_one_letter_code
_entity_poly.pdbx_strand_id
1 'polypeptide(L)'
;MDPFHEVKALACESMIAFCHNHTEMLLHFTEPLGRSLTSCLTHNHAKLRIAGLRAILAVLHCGTWKHNFEVLQILMAWQDPNKVPVKAFYESVTNVNYMSTLSFDRHPAVRRFWFETLAHILLTLTDKVDLEPYLFPYLLTGLCDENEEIALEVFWLIEKCGELYESEHETDLRKTKQYGFDYGWTYQGRAFCPFPLQGVWAGGDRYRHVRRIAAHGPDLMGERELGQHVLRDKDAADQEADTCEDGDDADVLPLPERDYAWPELRDLEVRRAMPRPRL
;
A
#
# COMPACT_ATOMS: atom_id res chain seq x y z
N MET A 1 -13.68 7.31 -29.25
CA MET A 1 -13.21 6.18 -28.43
C MET A 1 -13.82 4.91 -29.00
N ASP A 2 -13.02 3.87 -29.20
CA ASP A 2 -13.46 2.62 -29.83
C ASP A 2 -14.61 1.98 -29.02
N PRO A 3 -15.72 1.56 -29.66
CA PRO A 3 -16.82 0.90 -28.95
C PRO A 3 -16.48 -0.53 -28.49
N PHE A 4 -15.49 -1.19 -29.09
CA PHE A 4 -15.18 -2.59 -28.85
C PHE A 4 -14.13 -2.74 -27.74
N HIS A 5 -14.45 -3.52 -26.70
CA HIS A 5 -13.56 -3.71 -25.55
C HIS A 5 -12.35 -4.60 -25.87
N GLU A 6 -12.48 -5.52 -26.83
CA GLU A 6 -11.39 -6.39 -27.29
C GLU A 6 -10.27 -5.60 -27.95
N VAL A 7 -10.62 -4.63 -28.80
CA VAL A 7 -9.64 -3.74 -29.45
C VAL A 7 -8.88 -2.92 -28.41
N LYS A 8 -9.56 -2.44 -27.36
CA LYS A 8 -8.90 -1.72 -26.26
C LYS A 8 -7.98 -2.62 -25.44
N ALA A 9 -8.37 -3.88 -25.21
CA ALA A 9 -7.52 -4.83 -24.50
C ALA A 9 -6.23 -5.09 -25.30
N LEU A 10 -6.38 -5.37 -26.61
CA LEU A 10 -5.24 -5.55 -27.52
C LEU A 10 -4.37 -4.28 -27.61
N ALA A 11 -4.98 -3.09 -27.59
CA ALA A 11 -4.24 -1.83 -27.58
C ALA A 11 -3.43 -1.66 -26.29
N CYS A 12 -3.97 -2.05 -25.12
CA CYS A 12 -3.25 -2.03 -23.86
C CYS A 12 -2.06 -3.01 -23.89
N GLU A 13 -2.26 -4.22 -24.40
CA GLU A 13 -1.18 -5.21 -24.57
C GLU A 13 -0.10 -4.74 -25.54
N SER A 14 -0.51 -4.14 -26.66
CA SER A 14 0.42 -3.56 -27.63
C SER A 14 1.21 -2.40 -27.04
N MET A 15 0.58 -1.58 -26.19
CA MET A 15 1.24 -0.48 -25.48
C MET A 15 2.30 -1.01 -24.52
N ILE A 16 1.99 -2.04 -23.75
CA ILE A 16 2.94 -2.69 -22.83
C ILE A 16 4.16 -3.19 -23.61
N ALA A 17 3.93 -3.94 -24.70
CA ALA A 17 5.00 -4.45 -25.55
C ALA A 17 5.82 -3.32 -26.19
N PHE A 18 5.16 -2.23 -26.62
CA PHE A 18 5.83 -1.07 -27.19
C PHE A 18 6.74 -0.37 -26.17
N CYS A 19 6.25 -0.15 -24.96
CA CYS A 19 7.00 0.43 -23.83
C CYS A 19 8.24 -0.39 -23.50
N HIS A 20 8.11 -1.71 -23.32
CA HIS A 20 9.25 -2.57 -22.98
C HIS A 20 10.33 -2.61 -24.07
N ASN A 21 9.95 -2.50 -25.34
CA ASN A 21 10.90 -2.56 -26.45
C ASN A 21 11.59 -1.22 -26.76
N HIS A 22 11.01 -0.09 -26.34
CA HIS A 22 11.46 1.26 -26.73
C HIS A 22 11.65 2.20 -25.54
N THR A 23 11.89 1.67 -24.33
CA THR A 23 11.93 2.42 -23.06
C THR A 23 12.69 3.75 -23.16
N GLU A 24 13.91 3.74 -23.71
CA GLU A 24 14.78 4.92 -23.78
C GLU A 24 14.27 6.01 -24.76
N MET A 25 13.52 5.62 -25.79
CA MET A 25 13.00 6.54 -26.82
C MET A 25 11.67 7.19 -26.41
N LEU A 26 10.98 6.63 -25.42
CA LEU A 26 9.63 7.04 -25.04
C LEU A 26 9.56 8.07 -23.91
N LEU A 27 10.72 8.53 -23.42
CA LEU A 27 10.83 9.47 -22.31
C LEU A 27 9.88 10.67 -22.43
N HIS A 28 9.88 11.35 -23.58
CA HIS A 28 9.07 12.55 -23.82
C HIS A 28 7.61 12.26 -24.22
N PHE A 29 7.27 10.99 -24.44
CA PHE A 29 5.93 10.55 -24.83
C PHE A 29 5.13 9.96 -23.67
N THR A 30 5.73 9.82 -22.50
CA THR A 30 5.12 9.28 -21.29
C THR A 30 3.83 9.99 -20.88
N GLU A 31 3.81 11.33 -20.82
CA GLU A 31 2.58 12.09 -20.53
C GLU A 31 1.44 11.81 -21.55
N PRO A 32 1.62 12.00 -22.88
CA PRO A 32 0.54 11.76 -23.83
C PRO A 32 0.11 10.29 -23.89
N LEU A 33 1.05 9.34 -23.75
CA LEU A 33 0.73 7.91 -23.69
C LEU A 33 -0.10 7.60 -22.43
N GLY A 34 0.32 8.04 -21.25
CA GLY A 34 -0.40 7.87 -20.00
C GLY A 34 -1.81 8.48 -20.05
N ARG A 35 -1.94 9.70 -20.59
CA ARG A 35 -3.25 10.36 -20.76
C ARG A 35 -4.19 9.54 -21.64
N SER A 36 -3.69 8.97 -22.74
CA SER A 36 -4.51 8.19 -23.67
C SER A 36 -5.14 6.94 -23.02
N LEU A 37 -4.45 6.35 -22.05
CA LEU A 37 -4.86 5.13 -21.35
C LEU A 37 -5.88 5.38 -20.23
N THR A 38 -6.04 6.62 -19.75
CA THR A 38 -6.97 6.97 -18.65
C THR A 38 -8.41 6.52 -18.93
N SER A 39 -8.79 6.50 -20.20
CA SER A 39 -10.10 6.08 -20.67
C SER A 39 -10.40 4.57 -20.45
N CYS A 40 -9.36 3.75 -20.26
CA CYS A 40 -9.50 2.34 -19.90
C CYS A 40 -9.81 2.16 -18.41
N LEU A 41 -9.39 3.11 -17.55
CA LEU A 41 -9.58 3.04 -16.10
C LEU A 41 -11.03 3.25 -15.66
N THR A 42 -11.85 3.92 -16.47
CA THR A 42 -13.28 4.14 -16.20
C THR A 42 -14.19 3.16 -16.93
N HIS A 43 -13.61 2.15 -17.59
CA HIS A 43 -14.37 1.20 -18.38
C HIS A 43 -15.25 0.28 -17.53
N ASN A 44 -16.36 -0.20 -18.10
CA ASN A 44 -17.28 -1.06 -17.37
C ASN A 44 -16.66 -2.43 -16.97
N HIS A 45 -15.91 -3.06 -17.87
CA HIS A 45 -15.27 -4.36 -17.62
C HIS A 45 -14.03 -4.24 -16.74
N ALA A 46 -14.00 -4.98 -15.63
CA ALA A 46 -12.87 -5.01 -14.69
C ALA A 46 -11.56 -5.42 -15.36
N LYS A 47 -11.59 -6.41 -16.27
CA LYS A 47 -10.43 -6.86 -17.04
C LYS A 47 -9.76 -5.73 -17.82
N LEU A 48 -10.54 -4.80 -18.39
CA LEU A 48 -9.97 -3.68 -19.13
C LEU A 48 -9.36 -2.63 -18.21
N ARG A 49 -9.95 -2.40 -17.03
CA ARG A 49 -9.35 -1.50 -16.03
C ARG A 49 -7.99 -2.02 -15.56
N ILE A 50 -7.90 -3.33 -15.29
CA ILE A 50 -6.65 -4.03 -14.95
C ILE A 50 -5.64 -3.93 -16.10
N ALA A 51 -6.04 -4.18 -17.35
CA ALA A 51 -5.16 -4.04 -18.51
C ALA A 51 -4.66 -2.59 -18.69
N GLY A 52 -5.53 -1.61 -18.46
CA GLY A 52 -5.17 -0.18 -18.48
C GLY A 52 -4.15 0.17 -17.40
N LEU A 53 -4.33 -0.33 -16.18
CA LEU A 53 -3.37 -0.14 -15.09
C LEU A 53 -1.99 -0.72 -15.43
N ARG A 54 -1.94 -1.92 -16.02
CA ARG A 54 -0.68 -2.52 -16.49
C ARG A 54 0.00 -1.68 -17.57
N ALA A 55 -0.77 -1.21 -18.54
CA ALA A 55 -0.24 -0.36 -19.60
C ALA A 55 0.28 0.98 -19.05
N ILE A 56 -0.42 1.59 -18.10
CA ILE A 56 0.04 2.83 -17.46
C ILE A 56 1.35 2.61 -16.70
N LEU A 57 1.47 1.50 -15.96
CA LEU A 57 2.72 1.18 -15.28
C LEU A 57 3.88 1.03 -16.28
N ALA A 58 3.67 0.31 -17.38
CA ALA A 58 4.69 0.15 -18.42
C ALA A 58 5.13 1.52 -18.99
N VAL A 59 4.18 2.46 -19.14
CA VAL A 59 4.50 3.85 -19.54
C VAL A 59 5.32 4.57 -18.47
N LEU A 60 5.01 4.42 -17.17
CA LEU A 60 5.78 5.03 -16.09
C LEU A 60 7.23 4.55 -16.05
N HIS A 61 7.50 3.28 -16.40
CA HIS A 61 8.87 2.77 -16.50
C HIS A 61 9.68 3.41 -17.64
N CYS A 62 9.04 4.02 -18.64
CA CYS A 62 9.74 4.75 -19.70
C CYS A 62 10.09 6.19 -19.31
N GLY A 63 9.47 6.74 -18.26
CA GLY A 63 9.60 8.15 -17.88
C GLY A 63 10.63 8.39 -16.80
N THR A 64 11.19 9.61 -16.78
CA THR A 64 11.89 10.15 -15.61
C THR A 64 10.88 10.75 -14.63
N TRP A 65 11.34 11.03 -13.41
CA TRP A 65 10.54 11.64 -12.33
C TRP A 65 9.58 12.73 -12.80
N LYS A 66 10.04 13.67 -13.64
CA LYS A 66 9.25 14.83 -14.10
C LYS A 66 8.04 14.39 -14.91
N HIS A 67 8.24 13.49 -15.86
CA HIS A 67 7.15 13.05 -16.74
C HIS A 67 6.23 12.05 -16.06
N ASN A 68 6.76 11.22 -15.16
CA ASN A 68 5.95 10.35 -14.32
C ASN A 68 5.03 11.16 -13.42
N PHE A 69 5.53 12.26 -12.86
CA PHE A 69 4.71 13.18 -12.09
C PHE A 69 3.60 13.83 -12.92
N GLU A 70 3.86 14.22 -14.18
CA GLU A 70 2.81 14.73 -15.09
C GLU A 70 1.69 13.69 -15.31
N VAL A 71 2.04 12.41 -15.42
CA VAL A 71 1.05 11.31 -15.49
C VAL A 71 0.27 11.17 -14.17
N LEU A 72 0.96 11.19 -13.01
CA LEU A 72 0.28 11.11 -11.71
C LEU A 72 -0.65 12.30 -11.46
N GLN A 73 -0.29 13.51 -11.87
CA GLN A 73 -1.16 14.69 -11.78
C GLN A 73 -2.48 14.47 -12.51
N ILE A 74 -2.44 13.87 -13.70
CA ILE A 74 -3.63 13.51 -14.48
C ILE A 74 -4.46 12.48 -13.71
N LEU A 75 -3.82 11.45 -13.16
CA LEU A 75 -4.49 10.38 -12.43
C LEU A 75 -5.14 10.86 -11.12
N MET A 76 -4.53 11.81 -10.42
CA MET A 76 -5.08 12.43 -9.21
C MET A 76 -6.09 13.54 -9.49
N ALA A 77 -6.24 13.97 -10.74
CA ALA A 77 -6.91 15.22 -11.09
C ALA A 77 -6.36 16.44 -10.32
N TRP A 78 -5.06 16.45 -10.02
CA TRP A 78 -4.43 17.55 -9.31
C TRP A 78 -4.20 18.74 -10.26
N GLN A 79 -4.51 19.95 -9.77
CA GLN A 79 -4.25 21.21 -10.47
C GLN A 79 -3.65 22.22 -9.51
N ASP A 80 -2.68 23.00 -10.00
CA ASP A 80 -2.12 24.12 -9.24
C ASP A 80 -3.22 25.16 -8.99
N PRO A 81 -3.49 25.57 -7.74
CA PRO A 81 -4.51 26.56 -7.42
C PRO A 81 -4.30 27.91 -8.13
N ASN A 82 -3.06 28.22 -8.52
CA ASN A 82 -2.73 29.45 -9.24
C ASN A 82 -2.87 29.32 -10.76
N LYS A 83 -3.12 28.11 -11.28
CA LYS A 83 -3.24 27.83 -12.72
C LYS A 83 -4.68 27.46 -13.07
N VAL A 84 -5.46 28.46 -13.47
CA VAL A 84 -6.83 28.25 -13.96
C VAL A 84 -6.82 28.07 -15.48
N PRO A 85 -7.32 26.93 -16.02
CA PRO A 85 -7.39 26.74 -17.47
C PRO A 85 -8.41 27.71 -18.09
N VAL A 86 -8.09 28.31 -19.23
CA VAL A 86 -8.97 29.28 -19.93
C VAL A 86 -10.37 28.70 -20.17
N LYS A 87 -10.45 27.40 -20.44
CA LYS A 87 -11.72 26.68 -20.62
C LYS A 87 -12.65 26.80 -19.40
N ALA A 88 -12.12 26.81 -18.18
CA ALA A 88 -12.91 26.91 -16.96
C ALA A 88 -13.64 28.24 -16.78
N PHE A 89 -13.25 29.30 -17.52
CA PHE A 89 -13.97 30.58 -17.50
C PHE A 89 -15.28 30.53 -18.29
N TYR A 90 -15.39 29.62 -19.26
CA TYR A 90 -16.52 29.56 -20.19
C TYR A 90 -17.36 28.29 -20.00
N GLU A 91 -16.77 27.21 -19.48
CA GLU A 91 -17.40 25.91 -19.37
C GLU A 91 -17.07 25.26 -18.01
N SER A 92 -17.95 24.39 -17.53
CA SER A 92 -17.63 23.53 -16.39
C SER A 92 -16.56 22.51 -16.82
N VAL A 93 -15.39 22.59 -16.18
CA VAL A 93 -14.33 21.59 -16.38
C VAL A 93 -14.53 20.50 -15.34
N THR A 94 -14.77 19.28 -15.81
CA THR A 94 -14.81 18.09 -14.96
C THR A 94 -13.46 17.41 -14.99
N ASN A 95 -12.82 17.30 -13.82
CA ASN A 95 -11.62 16.49 -13.65
C ASN A 95 -12.01 15.27 -12.82
N VAL A 96 -11.59 14.09 -13.26
CA VAL A 96 -11.87 12.81 -12.58
C VAL A 96 -10.62 12.37 -11.86
N ASN A 97 -10.70 12.20 -10.53
CA ASN A 97 -9.64 11.56 -9.77
C ASN A 97 -9.72 10.04 -9.98
N TYR A 98 -8.91 9.55 -10.92
CA TYR A 98 -8.84 8.13 -11.27
C TYR A 98 -8.30 7.29 -10.11
N MET A 99 -7.32 7.78 -9.35
CA MET A 99 -6.76 7.04 -8.20
C MET A 99 -7.83 6.76 -7.14
N SER A 100 -8.60 7.78 -6.76
CA SER A 100 -9.71 7.61 -5.82
C SER A 100 -10.79 6.68 -6.37
N THR A 101 -11.11 6.81 -7.66
CA THR A 101 -12.09 5.93 -8.32
C THR A 101 -11.66 4.46 -8.29
N LEU A 102 -10.36 4.19 -8.44
CA LEU A 102 -9.78 2.85 -8.38
C LEU A 102 -9.71 2.30 -6.95
N SER A 103 -9.37 3.13 -5.96
CA SER A 103 -9.37 2.76 -4.55
C SER A 103 -10.77 2.32 -4.06
N PHE A 104 -11.83 2.90 -4.62
CA PHE A 104 -13.22 2.55 -4.29
C PHE A 104 -13.93 1.83 -5.45
N ASP A 105 -13.20 1.10 -6.29
CA ASP A 105 -13.78 0.40 -7.43
C ASP A 105 -14.83 -0.63 -6.96
N ARG A 106 -15.93 -0.73 -7.71
CA ARG A 106 -17.01 -1.70 -7.44
C ARG A 106 -16.55 -3.16 -7.43
N HIS A 107 -15.49 -3.49 -8.14
CA HIS A 107 -15.03 -4.86 -8.29
C HIS A 107 -13.77 -5.09 -7.43
N PRO A 108 -13.81 -6.01 -6.45
CA PRO A 108 -12.72 -6.21 -5.49
C PRO A 108 -11.39 -6.59 -6.16
N ALA A 109 -11.43 -7.34 -7.27
CA ALA A 109 -10.22 -7.66 -8.04
C ALA A 109 -9.48 -6.42 -8.57
N VAL A 110 -10.21 -5.35 -8.93
CA VAL A 110 -9.60 -4.10 -9.42
C VAL A 110 -8.97 -3.34 -8.25
N ARG A 111 -9.66 -3.24 -7.10
CA ARG A 111 -9.12 -2.60 -5.89
C ARG A 111 -7.84 -3.28 -5.41
N ARG A 112 -7.88 -4.60 -5.30
CA ARG A 112 -6.74 -5.46 -4.95
C ARG A 112 -5.56 -5.22 -5.91
N PHE A 113 -5.80 -5.35 -7.21
CA PHE A 113 -4.75 -5.10 -8.21
C PHE A 113 -4.24 -3.65 -8.19
N TRP A 114 -5.10 -2.67 -7.89
CA TRP A 114 -4.71 -1.28 -7.73
C TRP A 114 -3.74 -1.09 -6.56
N PHE A 115 -4.03 -1.65 -5.39
CA PHE A 115 -3.11 -1.58 -4.24
C PHE A 115 -1.81 -2.35 -4.49
N GLU A 116 -1.88 -3.54 -5.13
CA GLU A 116 -0.68 -4.25 -5.59
C GLU A 116 0.15 -3.38 -6.54
N THR A 117 -0.50 -2.64 -7.46
CA THR A 117 0.19 -1.74 -8.40
C THR A 117 0.83 -0.56 -7.69
N LEU A 118 0.17 0.03 -6.70
CA LEU A 118 0.76 1.09 -5.88
C LEU A 118 2.02 0.61 -5.16
N ALA A 119 1.93 -0.55 -4.49
CA ALA A 119 3.08 -1.14 -3.82
C ALA A 119 4.20 -1.49 -4.81
N HIS A 120 3.87 -2.05 -5.97
CA HIS A 120 4.85 -2.36 -7.00
C HIS A 120 5.56 -1.09 -7.50
N ILE A 121 4.84 0.03 -7.74
CA ILE A 121 5.47 1.31 -8.10
C ILE A 121 6.46 1.75 -7.01
N LEU A 122 6.09 1.63 -5.73
CA LEU A 122 6.95 1.99 -4.60
C LEU A 122 8.15 1.05 -4.43
N LEU A 123 8.10 -0.17 -4.96
CA LEU A 123 9.20 -1.13 -4.87
C LEU A 123 10.15 -1.04 -6.06
N THR A 124 9.65 -0.79 -7.27
CA THR A 124 10.43 -0.94 -8.51
C THR A 124 10.84 0.36 -9.17
N LEU A 125 10.14 1.47 -8.92
CA LEU A 125 10.45 2.73 -9.58
C LEU A 125 11.64 3.42 -8.91
N THR A 126 12.66 3.76 -9.69
CA THR A 126 13.90 4.38 -9.18
C THR A 126 13.66 5.77 -8.60
N ASP A 127 12.84 6.59 -9.28
CA ASP A 127 12.58 7.98 -8.92
C ASP A 127 11.29 8.13 -8.09
N LYS A 128 11.03 7.19 -7.18
CA LYS A 128 9.78 7.12 -6.41
C LYS A 128 9.64 8.20 -5.34
N VAL A 129 10.73 8.78 -4.87
CA VAL A 129 10.76 9.69 -3.70
C VAL A 129 9.82 10.88 -3.85
N ASP A 130 9.72 11.47 -5.04
CA ASP A 130 8.81 12.60 -5.31
C ASP A 130 7.35 12.17 -5.47
N LEU A 131 7.11 10.89 -5.78
CA LEU A 131 5.78 10.32 -6.02
C LEU A 131 5.19 9.72 -4.73
N GLU A 132 6.03 9.25 -3.82
CA GLU A 132 5.67 8.64 -2.53
C GLU A 132 4.62 9.44 -1.74
N PRO A 133 4.74 10.78 -1.54
CA PRO A 133 3.76 11.55 -0.79
C PRO A 133 2.35 11.51 -1.39
N TYR A 134 2.26 11.24 -2.69
CA TYR A 134 1.00 11.17 -3.43
C TYR A 134 0.44 9.76 -3.50
N LEU A 135 1.30 8.74 -3.64
CA LEU A 135 0.89 7.33 -3.77
C LEU A 135 0.56 6.70 -2.42
N PHE A 136 1.38 6.98 -1.40
CA PHE A 136 1.28 6.32 -0.10
C PHE A 136 -0.07 6.56 0.61
N PRO A 137 -0.68 7.77 0.57
CA PRO A 137 -2.02 7.96 1.12
C PRO A 137 -3.09 7.06 0.49
N TYR A 138 -3.00 6.79 -0.82
CA TYR A 138 -3.92 5.84 -1.47
C TYR A 138 -3.61 4.39 -1.11
N LEU A 139 -2.36 4.04 -0.81
CA LEU A 139 -2.05 2.70 -0.29
C LEU A 139 -2.64 2.52 1.11
N LEU A 140 -2.54 3.53 1.97
CA LEU A 140 -3.09 3.50 3.33
C LEU A 140 -4.62 3.35 3.36
N THR A 141 -5.35 3.86 2.37
CA THR A 141 -6.81 3.66 2.33
C THR A 141 -7.20 2.20 2.16
N GLY A 142 -6.33 1.37 1.57
CA GLY A 142 -6.55 -0.07 1.43
C GLY A 142 -6.58 -0.82 2.75
N LEU A 143 -5.96 -0.28 3.82
CA LEU A 143 -6.06 -0.85 5.17
C LEU A 143 -7.50 -0.81 5.74
N CYS A 144 -8.35 0.02 5.14
CA CYS A 144 -9.76 0.19 5.49
C CYS A 144 -10.69 -0.32 4.37
N ASP A 145 -10.23 -1.23 3.49
CA ASP A 145 -11.09 -1.82 2.46
C ASP A 145 -12.25 -2.61 3.11
N GLU A 146 -13.37 -2.70 2.39
CA GLU A 146 -14.53 -3.49 2.80
C GLU A 146 -14.23 -4.99 2.90
N ASN A 147 -13.29 -5.48 2.07
CA ASN A 147 -12.86 -6.87 2.10
C ASN A 147 -11.62 -7.03 3.00
N GLU A 148 -11.79 -7.78 4.09
CA GLU A 148 -10.74 -8.07 5.07
C GLU A 148 -9.48 -8.69 4.44
N GLU A 149 -9.64 -9.54 3.42
CA GLU A 149 -8.50 -10.13 2.73
C GLU A 149 -7.65 -9.08 2.00
N ILE A 150 -8.30 -8.06 1.41
CA ILE A 150 -7.60 -6.97 0.73
C ILE A 150 -6.91 -6.08 1.78
N ALA A 151 -7.59 -5.78 2.88
CA ALA A 151 -7.01 -4.98 3.96
C ALA A 151 -5.77 -5.64 4.58
N LEU A 152 -5.83 -6.96 4.82
CA LEU A 152 -4.69 -7.76 5.27
C LEU A 152 -3.57 -7.76 4.23
N GLU A 153 -3.90 -8.00 2.96
CA GLU A 153 -2.91 -8.00 1.88
C GLU A 153 -2.20 -6.64 1.74
N VAL A 154 -2.94 -5.53 1.82
CA VAL A 154 -2.40 -4.17 1.79
C VAL A 154 -1.42 -3.93 2.94
N PHE A 155 -1.73 -4.43 4.14
CA PHE A 155 -0.79 -4.35 5.26
C PHE A 155 0.54 -5.04 4.93
N TRP A 156 0.50 -6.26 4.40
CA TRP A 156 1.71 -6.98 4.03
C TRP A 156 2.46 -6.35 2.86
N LEU A 157 1.76 -5.70 1.93
CA LEU A 157 2.38 -4.86 0.90
C LEU A 157 3.09 -3.64 1.51
N ILE A 158 2.51 -3.01 2.52
CA ILE A 158 3.15 -1.91 3.26
C ILE A 158 4.38 -2.40 4.01
N GLU A 159 4.32 -3.55 4.68
CA GLU A 159 5.49 -4.16 5.33
C GLU A 159 6.61 -4.43 4.31
N LYS A 160 6.28 -4.92 3.10
CA LYS A 160 7.26 -5.08 2.02
C LYS A 160 7.90 -3.76 1.59
N CYS A 161 7.10 -2.70 1.45
CA CYS A 161 7.63 -1.36 1.17
C CYS A 161 8.51 -0.86 2.33
N GLY A 162 8.13 -1.18 3.58
CA GLY A 162 8.90 -0.90 4.79
C GLY A 162 10.25 -1.62 4.80
N GLU A 163 10.29 -2.91 4.46
CA GLU A 163 11.53 -3.68 4.33
C GLU A 163 12.52 -3.01 3.35
N LEU A 164 12.02 -2.56 2.19
CA LEU A 164 12.83 -1.81 1.22
C LEU A 164 13.30 -0.47 1.81
N TYR A 165 12.40 0.30 2.41
CA TYR A 165 12.73 1.59 3.02
C TYR A 165 13.81 1.46 4.11
N GLU A 166 13.71 0.44 4.96
CA GLU A 166 14.70 0.16 5.99
C GLU A 166 16.08 -0.17 5.41
N SER A 167 16.10 -0.90 4.30
CA SER A 167 17.36 -1.22 3.59
C SER A 167 18.00 0.02 2.96
N GLU A 168 17.19 0.94 2.41
CA GLU A 168 17.66 2.18 1.78
C GLU A 168 18.13 3.21 2.83
N HIS A 169 17.51 3.23 4.02
CA HIS A 169 17.73 4.23 5.07
C HIS A 169 18.39 3.66 6.34
N GLU A 170 19.16 2.58 6.22
CA GLU A 170 19.76 1.88 7.36
C GLU A 170 20.57 2.83 8.26
N THR A 171 21.35 3.75 7.66
CA THR A 171 22.21 4.68 8.41
C THR A 171 21.43 5.61 9.32
N ASP A 172 20.24 6.02 8.90
CA ASP A 172 19.40 6.97 9.61
C ASP A 172 18.59 6.26 10.68
N LEU A 173 18.05 5.08 10.34
CA LEU A 173 17.25 4.26 11.24
C LEU A 173 18.08 3.56 12.31
N ARG A 174 19.34 3.21 12.01
CA ARG A 174 20.22 2.49 12.96
C ARG A 174 20.36 3.24 14.28
N LYS A 175 20.52 4.57 14.23
CA LYS A 175 20.60 5.40 15.44
C LYS A 175 19.30 5.27 16.25
N THR A 176 18.17 5.44 15.58
CA THR A 176 16.84 5.37 16.20
C THR A 176 16.56 3.99 16.81
N LYS A 177 16.88 2.91 16.08
CA LYS A 177 16.72 1.52 16.53
C LYS A 177 17.63 1.20 17.71
N GLN A 178 18.92 1.56 17.64
CA GLN A 178 19.90 1.30 18.72
C GLN A 178 19.60 2.06 20.00
N TYR A 179 19.17 3.32 19.90
CA TYR A 179 18.86 4.14 21.06
C TYR A 179 17.47 3.86 21.64
N GLY A 180 16.69 2.95 21.05
CA GLY A 180 15.33 2.65 21.48
C GLY A 180 14.46 3.90 21.53
N PHE A 181 14.61 4.78 20.54
CA PHE A 181 13.93 6.08 20.55
C PHE A 181 12.42 5.88 20.41
N ASP A 182 11.70 6.17 21.49
CA ASP A 182 10.24 6.19 21.47
C ASP A 182 9.73 7.43 20.74
N TYR A 183 9.21 7.23 19.54
CA TYR A 183 8.53 8.30 18.83
C TYR A 183 7.31 8.78 19.62
N GLY A 184 7.14 10.09 19.75
CA GLY A 184 6.04 10.67 20.54
C GLY A 184 4.63 10.22 20.11
N TRP A 185 4.44 9.89 18.83
CA TRP A 185 3.18 9.37 18.30
C TRP A 185 2.83 7.97 18.81
N THR A 186 3.80 7.19 19.28
CA THR A 186 3.55 5.88 19.93
C THR A 186 2.90 6.04 21.30
N TYR A 187 2.80 7.28 21.81
CA TYR A 187 2.28 7.59 23.14
C TYR A 187 2.94 6.73 24.22
N GLN A 188 4.29 6.64 24.20
CA GLN A 188 5.08 5.76 25.07
C GLN A 188 4.70 4.28 24.92
N GLY A 189 4.51 3.83 23.68
CA GLY A 189 4.06 2.48 23.35
C GLY A 189 2.61 2.15 23.75
N ARG A 190 1.84 3.12 24.25
CA ARG A 190 0.41 2.94 24.60
C ARG A 190 -0.50 3.01 23.38
N ALA A 191 -0.09 3.73 22.33
CA ALA A 191 -0.82 3.74 21.08
C ALA A 191 -0.63 2.38 20.41
N PHE A 192 -1.74 1.67 20.19
CA PHE A 192 -1.77 0.39 19.51
C PHE A 192 -2.76 0.49 18.35
N CYS A 193 -2.26 0.17 17.15
CA CYS A 193 -3.09 0.01 15.97
C CYS A 193 -3.54 -1.47 15.93
N PRO A 194 -4.84 -1.77 16.14
CA PRO A 194 -5.31 -3.15 16.11
C PRO A 194 -5.13 -3.77 14.72
N PHE A 195 -4.78 -5.05 14.69
CA PHE A 195 -4.50 -5.79 13.46
C PHE A 195 -5.42 -7.02 13.31
N PRO A 196 -6.11 -7.20 12.16
CA PRO A 196 -6.44 -6.19 11.15
C PRO A 196 -7.24 -5.00 11.69
N LEU A 197 -6.99 -3.83 11.09
CA LEU A 197 -7.67 -2.57 11.44
C LEU A 197 -9.19 -2.69 11.39
N GLN A 198 -9.73 -3.44 10.42
CA GLN A 198 -11.17 -3.55 10.20
C GLN A 198 -11.94 -4.18 11.38
N GLY A 199 -11.32 -5.12 12.12
CA GLY A 199 -11.98 -5.88 13.19
C GLY A 199 -12.49 -5.02 14.35
N VAL A 200 -11.88 -3.86 14.59
CA VAL A 200 -12.27 -2.94 15.69
C VAL A 200 -13.28 -1.89 15.25
N TRP A 201 -13.24 -1.46 13.99
CA TRP A 201 -14.11 -0.37 13.49
C TRP A 201 -15.46 -0.89 12.98
N ALA A 202 -15.54 -2.15 12.57
CA ALA A 202 -16.77 -2.82 12.15
C ALA A 202 -17.62 -3.36 13.33
N GLY A 203 -17.26 -3.06 14.59
CA GLY A 203 -17.96 -3.55 15.77
C GLY A 203 -17.72 -5.03 16.08
N GLY A 204 -16.59 -5.59 15.62
CA GLY A 204 -16.21 -6.96 15.89
C GLY A 204 -15.75 -7.14 17.34
N ASP A 205 -16.52 -7.90 18.12
CA ASP A 205 -16.33 -8.21 19.55
C ASP A 205 -15.12 -9.13 19.84
N ARG A 206 -14.14 -9.22 18.92
CA ARG A 206 -13.14 -10.30 18.90
C ARG A 206 -11.74 -9.97 19.41
N TYR A 207 -11.46 -8.73 19.80
CA TYR A 207 -10.14 -8.40 20.35
C TYR A 207 -10.18 -8.29 21.87
N ARG A 208 -9.54 -9.25 22.56
CA ARG A 208 -8.97 -9.00 23.89
C ARG A 208 -8.14 -7.72 23.78
N HIS A 209 -8.38 -6.75 24.63
CA HIS A 209 -7.57 -5.54 24.72
C HIS A 209 -6.11 -5.91 25.02
N VAL A 210 -5.28 -6.09 23.98
CA VAL A 210 -3.83 -6.17 24.12
C VAL A 210 -3.33 -4.74 24.33
N ARG A 211 -3.60 -4.18 25.51
CA ARG A 211 -2.88 -2.98 25.96
C ARG A 211 -1.44 -3.41 26.16
N ARG A 212 -0.50 -2.83 25.42
CA ARG A 212 0.89 -2.81 25.85
C ARG A 212 0.93 -2.14 27.22
N ILE A 213 1.14 -2.93 28.26
CA ILE A 213 1.45 -2.41 29.58
C ILE A 213 2.87 -1.85 29.44
N ALA A 214 3.01 -0.53 29.48
CA ALA A 214 4.32 0.09 29.50
C ALA A 214 5.15 -0.52 30.64
N ALA A 215 6.44 -0.76 30.43
CA ALA A 215 7.34 -1.10 31.52
C ALA A 215 7.28 0.09 32.51
N HIS A 216 6.68 -0.13 33.67
CA HIS A 216 6.59 0.90 34.70
C HIS A 216 7.95 0.96 35.39
N GLY A 217 8.75 1.98 35.07
CA GLY A 217 9.90 2.35 35.87
C GLY A 217 9.46 2.77 37.29
N PRO A 218 10.40 2.79 38.25
CA PRO A 218 10.10 3.29 39.58
C PRO A 218 9.60 4.74 39.50
N ASP A 219 8.59 5.07 40.32
CA ASP A 219 8.10 6.44 40.43
C ASP A 219 9.25 7.37 40.86
N LEU A 220 9.20 8.65 40.48
CA LEU A 220 10.23 9.66 40.74
C LEU A 220 10.60 9.80 42.24
N MET A 221 9.70 9.34 43.12
CA MET A 221 9.84 9.39 44.57
C MET A 221 10.30 8.06 45.20
N GLY A 222 10.49 6.99 44.41
CA GLY A 222 11.02 5.71 44.89
C GLY A 222 10.12 4.94 45.87
N GLU A 223 8.87 5.35 46.07
CA GLU A 223 7.97 4.75 47.08
C GLU A 223 7.30 3.44 46.64
N ARG A 224 7.38 3.09 45.36
CA ARG A 224 6.90 1.79 44.86
C ARG A 224 8.01 0.76 44.89
N GLU A 225 7.77 -0.35 45.60
CA GLU A 225 8.63 -1.52 45.52
C GLU A 225 8.78 -1.98 44.07
N LEU A 226 10.01 -2.30 43.67
CA LEU A 226 10.30 -2.96 42.39
C LEU A 226 9.46 -4.23 42.34
N GLY A 227 8.44 -4.25 41.47
CA GLY A 227 7.80 -5.51 41.10
C GLY A 227 8.90 -6.48 40.68
N GLN A 228 8.88 -7.71 41.23
CA GLN A 228 9.87 -8.71 40.88
C GLN A 228 9.99 -8.75 39.35
N HIS A 229 11.22 -8.57 38.84
CA HIS A 229 11.52 -8.79 37.43
C HIS A 229 11.22 -10.27 37.14
N VAL A 230 9.98 -10.56 36.74
CA VAL A 230 9.66 -11.81 36.10
C VAL A 230 10.36 -11.73 34.75
N LEU A 231 11.37 -12.57 34.55
CA LEU A 231 11.92 -12.79 33.22
C LEU A 231 10.72 -13.08 32.31
N ARG A 232 10.60 -12.30 31.23
CA ARG A 232 9.50 -12.35 30.24
C ARG A 232 9.20 -13.77 29.73
N ASP A 233 10.16 -14.68 29.86
CA ASP A 233 10.08 -16.09 29.49
C ASP A 233 9.20 -16.94 30.42
N LYS A 234 8.98 -16.53 31.68
CA LYS A 234 8.22 -17.35 32.66
C LYS A 234 6.71 -17.13 32.60
N ASP A 235 6.26 -15.88 32.43
CA ASP A 235 4.81 -15.59 32.28
C ASP A 235 4.27 -16.01 30.91
N ALA A 236 5.16 -16.11 29.90
CA ALA A 236 4.83 -16.70 28.62
C ALA A 236 4.64 -18.22 28.75
N ALA A 237 5.56 -18.94 29.39
CA ALA A 237 5.50 -20.39 29.53
C ALA A 237 4.24 -20.91 30.26
N ASP A 238 3.78 -20.20 31.31
CA ASP A 238 2.62 -20.63 32.10
C ASP A 238 1.26 -20.27 31.46
N GLN A 239 1.21 -19.34 30.49
CA GLN A 239 0.02 -19.07 29.67
C GLN A 239 0.04 -19.79 28.31
N GLU A 240 1.24 -20.16 27.83
CA GLU A 240 1.45 -20.88 26.58
C GLU A 240 1.17 -22.39 26.71
N ALA A 241 1.24 -22.97 27.91
CA ALA A 241 1.02 -24.41 28.12
C ALA A 241 -0.37 -24.93 27.68
N ASP A 242 -1.36 -24.07 27.47
CA ASP A 242 -2.74 -24.46 27.09
C ASP A 242 -3.07 -24.18 25.60
N THR A 243 -2.17 -23.58 24.81
CA THR A 243 -2.39 -23.27 23.38
C THR A 243 -1.27 -23.70 22.44
N CYS A 244 -0.24 -24.39 22.96
CA CYS A 244 0.93 -24.82 22.17
C CYS A 244 0.80 -26.23 21.58
N GLU A 245 -0.22 -26.47 20.75
CA GLU A 245 -0.12 -27.51 19.72
C GLU A 245 -0.70 -26.92 18.41
N ASP A 246 0.17 -26.76 17.40
CA ASP A 246 -0.14 -26.55 15.97
C ASP A 246 -0.38 -25.13 15.37
N GLY A 247 0.34 -24.07 15.79
CA GLY A 247 0.02 -22.68 15.39
C GLY A 247 0.81 -21.99 14.25
N ASP A 248 2.02 -22.42 13.88
CA ASP A 248 2.87 -21.58 13.00
C ASP A 248 2.47 -21.60 11.50
N ASP A 249 1.83 -22.68 11.05
CA ASP A 249 1.34 -22.83 9.66
C ASP A 249 -0.17 -22.52 9.50
N ALA A 250 -0.92 -22.41 10.60
CA ALA A 250 -2.39 -22.29 10.58
C ALA A 250 -2.92 -20.87 10.29
N ASP A 251 -2.04 -19.86 10.30
CA ASP A 251 -2.41 -18.44 10.18
C ASP A 251 -2.18 -17.82 8.79
N VAL A 252 -1.63 -18.58 7.84
CA VAL A 252 -1.45 -18.13 6.45
C VAL A 252 -2.81 -18.15 5.75
N LEU A 253 -3.23 -16.98 5.27
CA LEU A 253 -4.45 -16.83 4.51
C LEU A 253 -4.20 -17.25 3.05
N PRO A 254 -4.86 -18.31 2.53
CA PRO A 254 -4.73 -18.67 1.13
C PRO A 254 -5.37 -17.58 0.27
N LEU A 255 -4.53 -16.86 -0.47
CA LEU A 255 -4.98 -15.88 -1.45
C LEU A 255 -5.56 -16.60 -2.67
N PRO A 256 -6.60 -16.04 -3.33
CA PRO A 256 -7.10 -16.63 -4.56
C PRO A 256 -6.03 -16.58 -5.65
N GLU A 257 -5.99 -17.61 -6.49
CA GLU A 257 -5.12 -17.66 -7.67
C GLU A 257 -5.53 -16.54 -8.64
N ARG A 258 -4.54 -15.79 -9.12
CA ARG A 258 -4.74 -14.54 -9.86
C ARG A 258 -3.79 -14.44 -11.06
N ASP A 259 -4.33 -14.61 -12.25
CA ASP A 259 -3.61 -14.36 -13.51
C ASP A 259 -3.15 -12.91 -13.65
N TYR A 260 -3.83 -12.00 -12.95
CA TYR A 260 -3.57 -10.58 -13.04
C TYR A 260 -2.49 -10.05 -12.07
N ALA A 261 -2.04 -10.84 -11.09
CA ALA A 261 -1.10 -10.39 -10.07
C ALA A 261 0.31 -10.11 -10.63
N TRP A 262 0.99 -9.13 -10.06
CA TRP A 262 2.39 -8.80 -10.38
C TRP A 262 3.31 -9.95 -9.97
N PRO A 263 4.24 -10.41 -10.84
CA PRO A 263 5.08 -11.58 -10.55
C PRO A 263 5.82 -11.51 -9.21
N GLU A 264 6.35 -10.34 -8.85
CA GLU A 264 7.09 -10.09 -7.62
C GLU A 264 6.24 -10.18 -6.35
N LEU A 265 4.93 -10.02 -6.48
CA LEU A 265 3.97 -10.00 -5.36
C LEU A 265 3.09 -11.26 -5.32
N ARG A 266 3.28 -12.21 -6.25
CA ARG A 266 2.50 -13.47 -6.28
C ARG A 266 2.75 -14.35 -5.07
N ASP A 267 4.00 -14.35 -4.59
CA ASP A 267 4.44 -15.19 -3.47
C ASP A 267 4.32 -14.46 -2.13
N LEU A 268 3.51 -13.39 -2.06
CA LEU A 268 3.30 -12.64 -0.83
C LEU A 268 2.53 -13.50 0.19
N GLU A 269 3.21 -13.91 1.25
CA GLU A 269 2.58 -14.58 2.39
C GLU A 269 1.74 -13.58 3.19
N VAL A 270 0.42 -13.73 3.13
CA VAL A 270 -0.52 -12.95 3.95
C VAL A 270 -0.88 -13.75 5.19
N ARG A 271 -0.57 -13.20 6.37
CA ARG A 271 -0.93 -13.82 7.66
C ARG A 271 -1.95 -12.98 8.41
N ARG A 272 -2.80 -13.66 9.18
CA ARG A 272 -3.83 -13.02 10.04
C ARG A 272 -3.27 -12.43 11.33
N ALA A 273 -2.12 -12.91 11.77
CA ALA A 273 -1.40 -12.40 12.93
C ALA A 273 -0.17 -11.60 12.51
N MET A 274 0.18 -10.57 13.29
CA MET A 274 1.44 -9.86 13.07
C MET A 274 2.60 -10.80 13.40
N PRO A 275 3.67 -10.80 12.58
CA PRO A 275 4.89 -11.52 12.93
C PRO A 275 5.48 -10.86 14.19
N ARG A 276 6.11 -11.66 15.06
CA ARG A 276 6.82 -11.10 16.21
C ARG A 276 7.80 -10.04 15.69
N PRO A 277 7.89 -8.85 16.34
CA PRO A 277 8.76 -7.79 15.86
C PRO A 277 10.19 -8.33 15.71
N ARG A 278 10.74 -8.21 14.50
CA ARG A 278 12.13 -8.57 14.22
C ARG A 278 13.00 -7.55 14.98
N LEU A 279 13.64 -8.02 16.06
CA LEU A 279 14.60 -7.23 16.85
C LEU A 279 15.92 -7.08 16.11
#